data_AF-A0A7Y1UTI9-F1
#
_entry.id   AF-A0A7Y1UTI9-F1
#
_cell.length_a   1.000
_cell.length_b   1.000
_cell.length_c   1.000
_cell.angle_alpha   90.00
_cell.angle_beta   90.00
_cell.angle_gamma   90.00
#
_symmetry.space_group_name_H-M   'P 1'
#
loop_
_entity.id
_entity.type
_entity.pdbx_description
1 polymer ?
#
loop_
_entity_poly.entity_id
_entity_poly.type
_entity_poly.pdbx_seq_one_letter_code
_entity_poly.pdbx_strand_id
1 'polypeptide(L)' 'MSTDPIVDTERWFLRRGVPHLIANYNAAEDVFTRALPLLTVIFLFSMVGALSDDFSITENIGVAFGGFGLLLAIWA' A
#
# COMPACT_ATOMS: atom_id res chain seq x y z
N MET A 1 14.73 15.46 22.83
CA MET A 1 15.92 15.61 21.96
C MET A 1 16.71 14.32 22.09
N SER A 2 16.94 13.59 21.01
CA SER A 2 17.77 12.37 21.13
C SER A 2 19.21 12.79 21.38
N THR A 3 19.98 11.94 22.08
CA THR A 3 21.43 12.14 22.24
C THR A 3 22.21 11.87 20.95
N ASP A 4 21.55 11.30 19.93
CA ASP A 4 22.11 11.04 18.61
C ASP A 4 21.72 12.15 17.60
N PRO A 5 22.68 12.90 17.05
CA PRO A 5 22.43 13.97 16.07
C PRO A 5 21.91 13.45 14.71
N ILE A 6 22.17 12.19 14.36
CA ILE A 6 21.67 11.60 13.11
C ILE A 6 20.16 11.42 13.17
N VAL A 7 19.64 10.83 14.24
CA VAL A 7 18.20 10.57 14.44
C VAL A 7 17.40 11.88 14.44
N ASP A 8 17.92 12.94 15.06
CA ASP A 8 17.24 14.24 15.06
C ASP A 8 17.25 14.89 13.66
N THR A 9 18.29 14.66 12.87
CA THR A 9 18.36 15.12 11.45
C THR A 9 17.41 14.33 10.55
N GLU A 10 17.33 13.01 10.70
CA GLU A 10 16.38 12.19 9.93
C GLU A 10 14.93 12.58 10.22
N ARG A 11 14.59 12.81 11.50
CA ARG A 11 13.27 13.33 11.88
C ARG A 11 12.99 14.71 11.28
N TRP A 12 14.02 15.56 11.17
CA TRP A 12 13.90 16.87 10.53
C TRP A 12 13.54 16.74 9.04
N PHE A 13 14.14 15.78 8.32
CA PHE A 13 13.82 15.47 6.92
C PHE A 13 12.41 14.87 6.77
N LEU A 14 12.04 13.90 7.62
CA LEU A 14 10.70 13.30 7.63
C LEU A 14 9.60 14.35 7.81
N ARG A 15 9.76 15.25 8.78
CA ARG A 15 8.78 16.32 9.06
C ARG A 15 8.63 17.33 7.92
N ARG A 16 9.62 17.46 7.05
CA ARG A 16 9.58 18.33 5.86
C ARG A 16 9.22 17.59 4.58
N GLY A 17 8.92 16.29 4.66
CA GLY A 17 8.52 15.50 3.48
C GLY A 17 9.66 15.26 2.50
N VAL A 18 10.91 15.25 2.95
CA VAL A 18 12.10 14.96 2.12
C VAL A 18 12.83 13.68 2.58
N PRO A 19 12.13 12.54 2.70
CA PRO A 19 12.70 11.31 3.25
C PRO A 19 13.76 10.67 2.34
N HIS A 20 13.79 11.01 1.05
CA HIS A 20 14.78 10.52 0.08
C HIS A 20 16.23 10.97 0.39
N LEU A 21 16.42 11.86 1.37
CA LEU A 21 17.74 12.28 1.86
C LEU A 21 18.20 11.49 3.10
N ILE A 22 17.40 10.53 3.57
CA ILE A 22 17.74 9.65 4.69
C ILE A 22 18.51 8.44 4.14
N ALA A 23 19.63 8.11 4.78
CA ALA A 23 20.45 6.98 4.39
C ALA A 23 19.64 5.68 4.50
N ASN A 24 19.71 4.83 3.46
CA ASN A 24 19.00 3.56 3.38
C ASN A 24 17.47 3.65 3.47
N TYR A 25 16.87 4.82 3.25
CA TYR A 25 15.42 4.91 3.14
C TYR A 25 14.92 4.20 1.89
N ASN A 26 14.09 3.17 2.07
CA ASN A 26 13.57 2.36 0.97
C ASN A 26 12.05 2.35 1.02
N ALA A 27 11.40 2.78 -0.07
CA ALA A 27 9.94 2.78 -0.15
C ALA A 27 9.33 1.38 0.03
N ALA A 28 9.99 0.33 -0.44
CA ALA A 28 9.54 -1.05 -0.28
C ALA A 28 9.45 -1.47 1.19
N GLU A 29 10.42 -1.05 2.00
CA GLU A 29 10.57 -1.48 3.40
C GLU A 29 9.91 -0.50 4.38
N ASP A 30 10.01 0.81 4.13
CA ASP A 30 9.60 1.85 5.08
C ASP A 30 8.23 2.45 4.81
N VAL A 31 7.75 2.36 3.56
CA VAL A 31 6.47 2.95 3.12
C VAL A 31 5.45 1.86 2.85
N PHE A 32 5.74 0.95 1.91
CA PHE A 32 4.75 -0.01 1.44
C PHE A 32 4.38 -1.03 2.52
N THR A 33 5.31 -1.48 3.37
CA THR A 33 4.97 -2.33 4.53
C THR A 33 3.88 -1.73 5.43
N ARG A 34 3.83 -0.40 5.55
CA ARG A 34 2.85 0.32 6.37
C ARG A 34 1.58 0.69 5.59
N ALA A 35 1.72 1.00 4.29
CA ALA A 35 0.60 1.39 3.44
C ALA A 35 -0.22 0.18 2.95
N LEU A 36 0.43 -0.96 2.69
CA LEU A 36 -0.19 -2.16 2.12
C LEU A 36 -1.43 -2.66 2.88
N PRO A 37 -1.47 -2.70 4.23
CA PRO A 37 -2.68 -3.09 4.96
C PRO A 37 -3.87 -2.18 4.65
N LEU A 38 -3.68 -0.86 4.64
CA LEU A 38 -4.76 0.08 4.31
C LEU A 38 -5.16 -0.02 2.84
N LEU A 39 -4.19 -0.13 1.94
CA LEU A 39 -4.44 -0.31 0.50
C LEU A 39 -5.20 -1.62 0.23
N THR A 40 -4.93 -2.68 0.97
CA THR A 40 -5.68 -3.94 0.91
C THR A 40 -7.14 -3.72 1.25
N VAL A 41 -7.42 -3.00 2.34
CA VAL A 41 -8.80 -2.67 2.72
C VAL A 41 -9.49 -1.83 1.65
N ILE A 42 -8.83 -0.77 1.16
CA ILE A 42 -9.35 0.09 0.09
C ILE A 42 -9.63 -0.74 -1.18
N PHE A 43 -8.72 -1.63 -1.54
CA PHE A 43 -8.86 -2.50 -2.70
C PHE A 43 -10.07 -3.43 -2.56
N LEU A 44 -10.26 -4.07 -1.41
CA LEU A 44 -11.42 -4.91 -1.14
C LEU A 44 -12.74 -4.14 -1.28
N PHE A 45 -12.80 -2.91 -0.76
CA PHE A 45 -13.98 -2.05 -0.96
C PHE A 45 -14.17 -1.68 -2.42
N SER A 46 -13.09 -1.35 -3.14
CA SER A 46 -13.17 -1.04 -4.57
C SER A 46 -13.66 -2.24 -5.40
N MET A 47 -13.37 -3.46 -4.95
CA MET A 47 -13.79 -4.69 -5.63
C MET A 47 -15.30 -4.88 -5.62
N VAL A 48 -16.00 -4.36 -4.59
CA VAL A 48 -17.47 -4.33 -4.56
C VAL A 48 -18.02 -3.45 -5.69
N GLY A 49 -17.39 -2.29 -5.92
CA GLY A 49 -17.76 -1.40 -7.03
C GLY A 49 -17.32 -1.89 -8.40
N ALA A 50 -16.43 -2.88 -8.47
CA ALA A 50 -16.02 -3.51 -9.73
C ALA A 50 -17.05 -4.54 -10.23
N LEU A 51 -17.99 -4.97 -9.37
CA LEU A 51 -19.13 -5.78 -9.79
C LEU A 51 -20.13 -4.89 -10.52
N SER A 52 -20.69 -5.39 -11.62
CA SER A 52 -21.59 -4.62 -12.47
C SER A 52 -22.82 -5.42 -12.88
N ASP A 53 -23.97 -4.75 -12.97
CA ASP A 53 -25.20 -5.31 -13.54
C ASP A 53 -25.11 -5.47 -15.06
N ASP A 54 -24.19 -4.76 -15.71
CA ASP A 54 -23.91 -4.90 -17.15
C ASP A 54 -23.19 -6.22 -17.47
N PHE A 55 -22.57 -6.84 -16.46
CA PHE A 55 -21.84 -8.09 -16.60
C PHE A 55 -22.74 -9.28 -16.28
N SER A 56 -22.55 -10.37 -17.02
CA SER A 56 -23.11 -11.66 -16.64
C SER A 56 -22.55 -12.13 -15.29
N ILE A 57 -23.28 -13.02 -14.63
CA ILE A 57 -22.85 -13.61 -13.34
C ILE A 57 -21.46 -14.25 -13.46
N THR A 58 -21.16 -14.93 -14.58
CA THR A 58 -19.86 -15.56 -14.83
C THR A 58 -18.72 -14.55 -14.96
N GLU A 59 -18.97 -13.41 -15.58
CA GLU A 59 -17.98 -12.34 -15.70
C GLU A 59 -17.70 -11.70 -14.34
N ASN A 60 -18.74 -11.42 -13.55
CA ASN A 60 -18.59 -10.92 -12.19
C ASN A 60 -17.81 -11.89 -11.28
N ILE A 61 -18.05 -13.20 -11.41
CA ILE A 61 -17.26 -14.24 -10.74
C ILE A 61 -15.79 -14.15 -11.18
N GLY A 62 -15.52 -14.04 -12.48
CA GLY A 62 -14.17 -13.89 -13.02
C GLY A 62 -13.45 -12.66 -12.49
N VAL A 63 -14.12 -11.51 -12.44
CA VAL A 63 -13.60 -10.26 -11.87
C VAL A 63 -13.27 -10.44 -10.38
N ALA A 64 -14.17 -11.06 -9.62
CA ALA A 64 -13.95 -11.30 -8.20
C ALA A 64 -12.72 -12.21 -7.95
N PHE A 65 -12.62 -13.34 -8.65
CA PHE A 65 -11.48 -14.24 -8.54
C PHE A 65 -10.18 -13.60 -9.04
N GLY A 66 -10.23 -12.81 -10.10
CA GLY A 66 -9.06 -12.06 -10.61
C GLY A 66 -8.56 -11.04 -9.60
N GLY A 67 -9.46 -10.27 -9.00
CA GLY A 67 -9.13 -9.30 -7.95
C GLY A 67 -8.54 -9.97 -6.70
N PHE A 68 -9.16 -11.04 -6.21
CA PHE A 68 -8.61 -11.81 -5.08
C PHE A 68 -7.27 -12.46 -5.44
N GLY A 69 -7.10 -13.00 -6.65
CA GLY A 69 -5.84 -13.57 -7.10
C GLY A 69 -4.71 -12.54 -7.11
N LEU A 70 -4.97 -11.33 -7.59
CA LEU A 70 -4.02 -10.22 -7.53
C LEU A 70 -3.68 -9.86 -6.07
N LEU A 71 -4.69 -9.77 -5.21
CA LEU A 71 -4.47 -9.45 -3.80
C LEU A 71 -3.59 -10.51 -3.13
N LEU A 72 -3.86 -11.79 -3.36
CA LEU A 72 -3.04 -12.88 -2.83
C LEU A 72 -1.61 -12.82 -3.37
N ALA A 73 -1.41 -12.51 -4.65
CA ALA A 73 -0.07 -12.36 -5.23
C ALA A 73 0.73 -11.21 -4.61
N ILE A 74 0.07 -10.14 -4.13
CA ILE A 74 0.74 -9.04 -3.41
C ILE A 74 1.23 -9.48 -2.03
N TRP A 75 0.54 -10.45 -1.40
CA TRP A 75 0.84 -10.94 -0.04
C TRP A 75 1.59 -12.27 0.00
N ALA A 76 1.89 -12.88 -1.15
CA ALA A 76 2.62 -14.13 -1.29
C ALA A 76 4.14 -13.91 -1.22
#